data_AF-A0A4R1KTG9-F1
#
_entry.id   AF-A0A4R1KTG9-F1
#
_cell.length_a   1.000
_cell.length_b   1.000
_cell.length_c   1.000
_cell.angle_alpha   90.00
_cell.angle_beta   90.00
_cell.angle_gamma   90.00
#
_symmetry.space_group_name_H-M   'P 1'
#
loop_
_entity.id
_entity.type
_entity.pdbx_description
1 polymer ?
#
loop_
_entity_poly.entity_id
_entity_poly.type
_entity_poly.pdbx_seq_one_letter_code
_entity_poly.pdbx_strand_id
1 'polypeptide(L)'
;MLIVWSLCYPWYMQVTVNIPDELAAQVQSRGLTPQSYVENLIAEQTATAGGSAAHKLSLEEFEASLDELTRYSDKIPVLPKEVFSRESLYQNHD
;
A
#
# COMPACT_ATOMS: atom_id res chain seq x y z
N MET A 1 37.17 -3.01 2.84
CA MET A 1 35.96 -2.87 2.00
C MET A 1 34.82 -3.52 2.77
N LEU A 2 34.13 -2.75 3.60
CA LEU A 2 33.04 -3.21 4.48
C LEU A 2 31.75 -2.65 3.91
N ILE A 3 30.86 -3.56 3.52
CA ILE A 3 29.55 -3.27 2.96
C ILE A 3 28.68 -2.72 4.10
N VAL A 4 28.57 -1.39 4.14
CA VAL A 4 27.59 -0.68 4.98
C VAL A 4 26.23 -0.81 4.30
N TRP A 5 25.59 -1.97 4.44
CA TRP A 5 24.16 -2.17 4.19
C TRP A 5 23.56 -2.72 5.47
N SER A 6 23.51 -1.91 6.53
CA SER A 6 22.96 -2.33 7.82
C SER A 6 22.21 -1.20 8.51
N LEU A 7 21.36 -0.49 7.77
CA LEU A 7 20.33 0.39 8.34
C LEU A 7 19.06 0.35 7.49
N CYS A 8 18.56 -0.86 7.16
CA CYS A 8 17.16 -1.00 6.79
C CYS A 8 16.40 -1.21 8.10
N TYR A 9 15.95 -0.13 8.73
CA TYR A 9 15.01 -0.24 9.84
C TYR A 9 13.67 -0.70 9.26
N PRO A 10 13.15 -1.89 9.58
CA PRO A 10 11.77 -2.19 9.28
C PRO A 10 10.91 -1.21 10.07
N TRP A 11 10.20 -0.34 9.35
CA TRP A 11 9.23 0.54 9.96
C TRP A 11 8.11 -0.34 10.48
N TYR A 12 8.06 -0.55 11.79
CA TYR A 12 6.94 -1.23 12.43
C TYR A 12 5.77 -0.23 12.48
N MET A 13 4.76 -0.48 11.66
CA MET A 13 3.48 0.22 11.77
C MET A 13 2.70 -0.38 12.94
N GLN A 14 2.35 0.46 13.91
CA GLN A 14 1.45 0.08 15.01
C GLN A 14 0.02 0.47 14.64
N VAL A 15 -0.89 -0.49 14.63
CA VAL A 15 -2.33 -0.25 14.43
C VAL A 15 -3.05 -0.50 15.74
N THR A 16 -3.71 0.53 16.26
CA THR A 16 -4.57 0.39 17.45
C THR A 16 -6.00 0.16 16.98
N VAL A 17 -6.58 -0.97 17.38
CA VAL A 17 -7.97 -1.33 17.06
C VAL A 17 -8.78 -1.26 18.35
N ASN A 18 -9.85 -0.46 18.37
CA ASN A 18 -10.80 -0.44 19.48
C ASN A 18 -11.82 -1.58 19.29
N ILE A 19 -11.91 -2.49 20.25
CA ILE A 19 -12.83 -3.61 20.21
C ILE A 19 -14.02 -3.29 21.12
N PRO A 20 -15.26 -3.25 20.59
CA PRO A 20 -16.44 -3.03 21.41
C PRO A 20 -16.66 -4.15 22.44
N ASP A 21 -17.17 -3.80 23.62
CA ASP A 21 -17.38 -4.74 24.73
C ASP A 21 -18.36 -5.87 24.38
N GLU A 22 -19.37 -5.59 23.56
CA GLU A 22 -20.31 -6.60 23.08
C GLU A 22 -19.64 -7.66 22.20
N LEU A 23 -18.66 -7.25 21.40
CA LEU A 23 -17.88 -8.15 20.56
C LEU A 23 -16.91 -8.96 21.43
N ALA A 24 -16.30 -8.33 22.44
CA ALA A 24 -15.44 -9.03 23.39
C ALA A 24 -16.20 -10.13 24.16
N ALA A 25 -17.41 -9.84 24.64
CA ALA A 25 -18.25 -10.82 25.31
C ALA A 25 -18.66 -11.97 24.38
N GLN A 26 -18.99 -11.66 23.11
CA GLN A 26 -19.32 -12.67 22.12
C GLN A 26 -18.14 -13.60 21.81
N VAL A 27 -16.93 -13.05 21.67
CA VAL A 27 -15.71 -13.83 21.38
C VAL A 27 -15.33 -14.69 22.59
N GLN A 28 -15.43 -14.15 23.81
CA GLN A 28 -15.19 -14.90 25.04
C GLN A 28 -16.19 -16.05 25.23
N SER A 29 -17.46 -15.87 24.84
CA SER A 29 -18.45 -16.95 24.87
C SER A 29 -18.10 -18.13 23.94
N ARG A 30 -17.28 -17.88 22.92
CA ARG A 30 -16.73 -18.89 22.00
C ARG A 30 -15.40 -19.48 22.51
N GLY A 31 -14.95 -19.10 23.71
CA GLY A 31 -13.71 -19.56 24.32
C GLY A 31 -12.44 -18.92 23.71
N LEU A 32 -12.60 -17.85 22.92
CA LEU A 32 -11.49 -17.15 22.28
C LEU A 32 -11.21 -15.83 23.00
N THR A 33 -9.99 -15.30 22.86
CA THR A 33 -9.69 -13.94 23.31
C THR A 33 -10.01 -12.95 22.18
N PRO A 34 -10.46 -11.72 22.48
CA PRO A 34 -10.71 -10.71 21.46
C PRO A 34 -9.49 -10.45 20.57
N GLN A 35 -8.28 -10.50 21.15
CA GLN A 35 -7.03 -10.35 20.42
C GLN A 35 -6.81 -11.50 19.42
N SER A 36 -6.92 -12.77 19.85
CA SER A 36 -6.69 -13.90 18.93
C SER A 36 -7.73 -13.95 17.82
N TYR A 37 -8.95 -13.51 18.10
CA TYR A 37 -10.00 -13.38 17.09
C TYR A 37 -9.66 -12.32 16.03
N VAL A 38 -9.18 -11.14 16.44
CA VAL A 38 -8.76 -10.08 15.51
C VAL A 38 -7.53 -10.50 14.70
N GLU A 39 -6.54 -11.13 15.35
CA GLU A 39 -5.36 -11.67 14.66
C GLU A 39 -5.74 -12.72 13.61
N ASN A 40 -6.64 -13.65 13.95
CA ASN A 40 -7.14 -14.65 13.01
C ASN A 40 -7.96 -14.01 11.88
N LEU A 41 -8.80 -13.02 12.17
CA LEU A 41 -9.55 -12.31 11.15
C LEU A 41 -8.61 -11.62 10.16
N ILE A 42 -7.56 -10.95 10.66
CA ILE A 42 -6.53 -10.35 9.80
C ILE A 42 -5.80 -11.44 9.03
N ALA A 43 -5.43 -12.56 9.65
CA ALA A 43 -4.77 -13.67 8.98
C ALA A 43 -5.64 -14.29 7.87
N GLU A 44 -6.95 -14.44 8.09
CA GLU A 44 -7.91 -14.95 7.10
C GLU A 44 -8.11 -13.97 5.95
N GLN A 45 -8.28 -12.68 6.26
CA GLN A 45 -8.41 -11.64 5.24
C GLN A 45 -7.10 -11.46 4.47
N THR A 46 -5.95 -11.62 5.10
CA THR A 46 -4.63 -11.62 4.43
C THR A 46 -4.29 -12.96 3.80
N ALA A 47 -4.92 -14.08 4.13
CA ALA A 47 -4.80 -15.31 3.35
C ALA A 47 -5.65 -15.21 2.07
N THR A 48 -6.80 -14.55 2.18
CA THR A 48 -7.72 -14.31 1.05
C THR A 48 -7.24 -13.15 0.16
N ALA A 49 -6.66 -12.10 0.75
CA ALA A 49 -6.09 -10.94 0.06
C ALA A 49 -4.58 -11.08 -0.23
N GLY A 50 -3.86 -11.87 0.56
CA GLY A 50 -2.45 -12.23 0.40
C GLY A 50 -2.25 -13.55 -0.33
N GLY A 51 -3.23 -13.89 -1.18
CA GLY A 51 -2.95 -14.43 -2.49
C GLY A 51 -2.47 -13.36 -3.49
N SER A 52 -1.75 -12.31 -3.06
CA SER A 52 -0.75 -11.69 -3.92
C SER A 52 0.43 -12.67 -4.08
N ALA A 53 0.17 -13.84 -4.68
CA ALA A 53 0.98 -14.16 -5.84
C ALA A 53 0.72 -12.98 -6.76
N ALA A 54 1.57 -11.94 -6.68
CA ALA A 54 1.49 -10.67 -7.39
C ALA A 54 0.62 -10.91 -8.61
N HIS A 55 -0.65 -10.47 -8.58
CA HIS A 55 -1.62 -10.84 -9.60
C HIS A 55 -0.89 -10.65 -10.92
N LYS A 56 -0.47 -11.78 -11.51
CA LYS A 56 0.43 -11.73 -12.65
C LYS A 56 -0.53 -11.41 -13.74
N LEU A 57 -0.73 -10.10 -13.92
CA LEU A 57 -1.46 -9.57 -15.04
C LEU A 57 -0.97 -10.38 -16.24
N SER A 58 -1.91 -11.01 -16.92
CA SER A 58 -1.61 -11.49 -18.25
C SER A 58 -1.06 -10.31 -19.06
N LEU A 59 -0.29 -10.62 -20.11
CA LEU A 59 0.25 -9.57 -20.97
C LEU A 59 -0.85 -8.63 -21.46
N GLU A 60 -2.03 -9.18 -21.77
CA GLU A 60 -3.22 -8.42 -22.21
C GLU A 60 -3.76 -7.49 -21.12
N GLU A 61 -3.89 -7.96 -19.87
CA GLU A 61 -4.34 -7.11 -18.75
C GLU A 61 -3.33 -6.00 -18.42
N PHE A 62 -2.04 -6.29 -18.56
CA PHE A 62 -0.98 -5.30 -18.40
C PHE A 62 -1.03 -4.23 -19.51
N GLU A 63 -1.19 -4.65 -20.76
CA GLU A 63 -1.35 -3.73 -21.90
C GLU A 63 -2.62 -2.86 -21.77
N ALA A 64 -3.74 -3.46 -21.36
CA ALA A 64 -4.97 -2.72 -21.09
C ALA A 64 -4.79 -1.67 -19.98
N SER A 65 -4.01 -2.01 -18.95
CA SER A 65 -3.66 -1.06 -17.88
C SER A 65 -2.82 0.12 -18.40
N LEU A 66 -1.89 -0.13 -19.32
CA LEU A 66 -1.09 0.94 -19.96
C LEU A 66 -1.94 1.82 -20.88
N ASP A 67 -2.87 1.24 -21.63
CA ASP A 67 -3.82 1.99 -22.44
C ASP A 67 -4.69 2.91 -21.57
N GLU A 68 -5.18 2.39 -20.44
CA GLU A 68 -5.95 3.19 -19.49
C GLU A 68 -5.14 4.36 -18.90
N LEU A 69 -3.87 4.14 -18.53
CA LEU A 69 -3.00 5.20 -18.03
C LEU A 69 -2.70 6.27 -19.09
N THR A 70 -2.68 5.89 -20.37
CA THR A 70 -2.38 6.80 -21.49
C THR A 70 -3.61 7.42 -22.13
N ARG A 71 -4.82 7.07 -21.68
CA ARG A 71 -6.12 7.56 -22.19
C ARG A 71 -6.22 9.08 -22.33
N TYR A 72 -5.48 9.84 -21.51
CA TYR A 72 -5.47 11.31 -21.51
C TYR A 72 -4.13 11.91 -21.95
N SER A 73 -3.28 11.14 -22.64
CA SER A 73 -1.99 11.63 -23.14
C SER A 73 -2.16 12.84 -24.09
N ASP A 74 -3.26 12.90 -24.84
CA ASP A 74 -3.63 14.03 -25.69
C ASP A 74 -3.95 15.32 -24.90
N LYS A 75 -4.23 15.20 -23.60
CA LYS A 75 -4.51 16.33 -22.71
C LYS A 75 -3.27 16.87 -22.01
N ILE A 76 -2.09 16.27 -22.23
CA ILE A 76 -0.84 16.78 -21.65
C ILE A 76 -0.55 18.16 -22.25
N PRO A 77 -0.50 19.23 -21.42
CA PRO A 77 -0.25 20.57 -21.93
C PRO A 77 1.17 20.67 -22.49
N VAL A 78 1.32 21.36 -23.62
CA VAL A 78 2.64 21.73 -24.14
C VAL A 78 3.19 22.84 -23.25
N LEU A 79 4.17 22.49 -22.43
CA LEU A 79 4.83 23.45 -21.54
C LEU A 79 6.15 23.94 -22.17
N PRO A 80 6.50 25.23 -21.97
CA PRO A 80 7.77 25.77 -22.45
C PRO A 80 8.95 25.15 -21.69
N LYS A 81 10.15 25.07 -22.30
CA LYS A 81 11.27 24.31 -21.71
C LYS A 81 11.73 24.87 -20.37
N GLU A 82 11.50 26.16 -20.15
CA GLU A 82 11.90 26.90 -18.96
C GLU A 82 11.24 26.37 -17.68
N VAL A 83 10.04 25.75 -17.76
CA VAL A 83 9.38 25.15 -16.57
C VAL A 83 10.05 23.85 -16.11
N PHE A 84 10.85 23.22 -16.97
CA PHE A 84 11.63 22.02 -16.64
C PHE A 84 13.06 22.37 -16.23
N SER A 85 13.38 23.66 -16.08
CA SER A 85 14.66 24.07 -15.52
C SER A 85 14.76 23.62 -14.07
N ARG A 86 15.98 23.28 -13.65
CA ARG A 86 16.26 22.90 -12.26
C ARG A 86 15.77 24.00 -11.31
N GLU A 87 16.05 25.24 -11.66
CA GLU A 87 15.70 26.43 -10.91
C GLU A 87 14.17 26.56 -10.74
N SER A 88 13.37 26.20 -11.77
CA SER A 88 11.90 26.19 -11.68
C SER A 88 11.34 25.06 -10.82
N LEU A 89 11.96 23.88 -10.84
CA LEU A 89 11.51 22.72 -10.05
C LEU A 89 11.77 22.89 -8.55
N TYR A 90 12.81 23.65 -8.19
CA TYR A 90 13.22 23.85 -6.80
C TYR A 90 12.84 25.23 -6.20
N GLN A 91 11.99 25.99 -6.88
CA GLN A 91 11.64 27.38 -6.50
C GLN A 91 10.84 27.53 -5.19
N ASN A 92 10.35 26.43 -4.61
CA ASN A 92 9.40 26.45 -3.49
C ASN A 92 9.84 25.53 -2.34
N HIS A 93 11.11 25.62 -1.95
CA HIS A 93 11.72 24.81 -0.89
C HIS A 93 12.20 25.64 0.32
N ASP A 94 11.59 26.80 0.58
CA ASP A 94 11.80 27.57 1.82
C ASP A 94 10.84 27.13 2.94
#